data_AF-A0A316UFM4-F1
#
_entry.id   AF-A0A316UFM4-F1
#
_cell.length_a   1.000
_cell.length_b   1.000
_cell.length_c   1.000
_cell.angle_alpha   90.00
_cell.angle_beta   90.00
_cell.angle_gamma   90.00
#
_symmetry.space_group_name_H-M   'P 1'
#
loop_
_entity.id
_entity.type
_entity.pdbx_description
1 polymer ?
#
loop_
_entity_poly.entity_id
_entity_poly.type
_entity_poly.pdbx_seq_one_letter_code
_entity_poly.pdbx_strand_id
1 'polypeptide(L)' 'MPPKKSGSGKKKAPTAYNLYMKTQLEKLKKSEPNLDHKERFKKVAASWAKDPSNPKNKK' A
#
# COMPACT_ATOMS: atom_id res chain seq x y z
N MET A 1 7.91 36.25 12.83
CA MET A 1 7.29 34.92 12.60
C MET A 1 8.37 34.00 12.04
N PRO A 2 8.75 32.88 12.70
CA PRO A 2 9.80 32.01 12.17
C PRO A 2 9.24 31.13 11.04
N PRO A 3 9.99 30.90 9.94
CA PRO A 3 9.52 30.15 8.79
C PRO A 3 9.40 28.65 9.11
N LYS A 4 8.29 28.05 8.67
CA LYS A 4 8.02 26.61 8.78
C LYS A 4 9.13 25.83 8.07
N LYS A 5 9.94 25.12 8.86
CA LYS A 5 11.02 24.24 8.38
C LYS A 5 10.44 23.17 7.46
N SER A 6 10.62 23.33 6.15
CA SER A 6 10.40 22.30 5.14
C SER A 6 11.37 21.15 5.41
N GLY A 7 10.93 20.21 6.24
CA GLY A 7 11.69 19.00 6.52
C GLY A 7 11.81 18.18 5.25
N SER A 8 13.00 18.19 4.66
CA SER A 8 13.48 17.21 3.69
C SER A 8 13.53 15.82 4.35
N GLY A 9 12.36 15.26 4.66
CA GLY A 9 12.23 13.92 5.16
C GLY A 9 12.62 12.98 4.04
N LYS A 10 13.79 12.34 4.17
CA LYS A 10 14.19 11.18 3.35
C LYS A 10 12.95 10.31 3.15
N LYS A 11 12.43 10.24 1.92
CA LYS A 11 11.29 9.38 1.58
C LYS A 11 11.71 7.98 2.01
N LYS A 12 11.16 7.49 3.12
CA LYS A 12 11.49 6.15 3.61
C LYS A 12 11.20 5.18 2.48
N ALA A 13 12.13 4.26 2.24
CA ALA A 13 11.93 3.22 1.24
C ALA A 13 10.57 2.56 1.52
N PRO A 14 9.71 2.44 0.51
CA PRO A 14 8.40 1.84 0.70
C PRO A 14 8.60 0.42 1.22
N THR A 15 7.91 0.09 2.31
CA THR A 15 7.93 -1.26 2.87
C THR A 15 7.35 -2.25 1.85
N ALA A 16 7.64 -3.54 2.00
CA ALA A 16 7.08 -4.59 1.14
C ALA A 16 5.54 -4.52 1.07
N TYR A 17 4.89 -4.18 2.20
CA TYR A 17 3.45 -3.92 2.25
C TYR A 17 3.04 -2.76 1.33
N ASN A 18 3.70 -1.61 1.44
CA ASN A 18 3.34 -0.43 0.64
C ASN A 18 3.57 -0.64 -0.85
N LEU A 19 4.62 -1.37 -1.22
CA LEU A 19 4.87 -1.78 -2.61
C LEU A 19 3.76 -2.69 -3.12
N TYR A 20 3.41 -3.73 -2.35
CA TYR A 20 2.34 -4.66 -2.71
C TYR A 20 0.98 -3.98 -2.81
N MET A 21 0.63 -3.12 -1.83
CA MET A 21 -0.61 -2.34 -1.85
C MET A 21 -0.73 -1.55 -3.16
N LYS A 22 0.33 -0.82 -3.55
CA LYS A 22 0.33 -0.06 -4.82
C LYS A 22 0.14 -0.97 -6.02
N THR A 23 0.95 -2.02 -6.17
CA THR A 23 0.89 -2.91 -7.33
C THR A 23 -0.47 -3.59 -7.47
N GLN A 24 -1.04 -4.06 -6.36
CA GLN A 24 -2.33 -4.74 -6.37
C GLN A 24 -3.49 -3.78 -6.55
N LEU A 25 -3.44 -2.57 -5.96
CA LEU A 25 -4.44 -1.54 -6.23
C LEU A 25 -4.43 -1.11 -7.69
N GLU A 26 -3.26 -0.98 -8.33
CA GLU A 26 -3.17 -0.67 -9.76
C GLU A 26 -3.74 -1.81 -10.63
N LYS A 27 -3.47 -3.06 -10.27
CA LYS A 27 -4.11 -4.23 -10.92
C LYS A 27 -5.62 -4.23 -10.77
N LEU A 28 -6.13 -4.05 -9.55
CA LEU A 28 -7.58 -3.98 -9.30
C LEU A 28 -8.20 -2.74 -9.94
N LYS A 29 -7.46 -1.64 -10.08
CA LYS A 29 -7.95 -0.44 -10.75
C LYS A 29 -8.14 -0.66 -12.24
N LYS A 30 -7.24 -1.40 -12.87
CA LYS A 30 -7.34 -1.78 -14.29
C LYS A 30 -8.39 -2.87 -14.53
N SER A 31 -8.45 -3.88 -13.65
CA SER A 31 -9.37 -5.01 -13.81
C SER A 31 -10.79 -4.69 -13.37
N GLU A 32 -10.95 -3.94 -12.28
CA GLU A 32 -12.25 -3.61 -11.67
C GLU A 32 -12.30 -2.10 -11.35
N PRO A 33 -12.40 -1.23 -12.38
CA PRO A 33 -12.49 0.22 -12.17
C PRO A 33 -13.74 0.64 -11.40
N ASN A 34 -14.82 -0.14 -11.48
CA ASN A 34 -16.13 0.10 -10.86
C ASN A 34 -16.20 -0.23 -9.36
N LEU A 35 -15.26 -1.00 -8.81
CA LEU A 35 -15.27 -1.28 -7.36
C LEU A 35 -14.92 -0.02 -6.57
N ASP A 36 -15.53 0.18 -5.40
CA ASP A 36 -15.14 1.31 -4.56
C ASP A 36 -13.68 1.17 -4.09
N HIS A 37 -12.96 2.29 -3.94
CA HIS A 37 -11.57 2.27 -3.49
C HIS A 37 -11.40 1.54 -2.15
N LYS A 38 -12.38 1.65 -1.24
CA LYS A 38 -12.39 0.98 0.06
C LYS A 38 -12.52 -0.54 -0.08
N GLU A 39 -13.34 -1.02 -1.01
CA GLU A 39 -13.49 -2.45 -1.30
C GLU A 39 -12.23 -3.03 -1.93
N ARG A 40 -11.66 -2.33 -2.91
CA ARG A 40 -10.38 -2.73 -3.54
C ARG A 40 -9.27 -2.80 -2.49
N PHE A 41 -9.18 -1.80 -1.63
CA PHE A 41 -8.21 -1.77 -0.54
C PHE A 41 -8.41 -2.93 0.44
N LYS A 42 -9.66 -3.23 0.83
CA LYS A 42 -9.97 -4.33 1.76
C LYS A 42 -9.63 -5.70 1.15
N LYS A 43 -9.96 -5.94 -0.13
CA LYS A 43 -9.55 -7.14 -0.88
C LYS A 43 -8.04 -7.29 -0.92
N VAL A 44 -7.34 -6.22 -1.29
CA VAL A 44 -5.88 -6.20 -1.43
C VAL A 44 -5.18 -6.39 -0.08
N ALA A 45 -5.69 -5.78 1.00
CA ALA A 45 -5.22 -5.98 2.37
C ALA A 45 -5.44 -7.42 2.86
N ALA A 46 -6.59 -8.03 2.54
CA ALA A 46 -6.87 -9.43 2.85
C ALA A 46 -5.97 -10.39 2.06
N SER A 47 -5.68 -10.11 0.79
CA SER A 47 -4.68 -10.85 0.01
C SER A 47 -3.28 -10.68 0.58
N TRP A 48 -2.88 -9.47 1.00
CA TRP A 48 -1.58 -9.26 1.65
C TRP A 48 -1.45 -10.07 2.94
N ALA A 49 -2.52 -10.18 3.74
CA ALA A 49 -2.51 -10.99 4.94
C ALA A 49 -2.23 -12.48 4.66
N LYS A 50 -2.52 -12.96 3.44
CA LYS A 50 -2.23 -14.33 2.96
C LYS A 50 -0.93 -14.41 2.16
N ASP A 51 -0.33 -13.29 1.79
CA ASP A 51 0.85 -13.26 0.92
C ASP A 51 2.10 -13.71 1.69
N PRO A 52 2.97 -14.54 1.09
CA PRO A 52 4.22 -14.97 1.71
C PRO A 52 5.22 -13.81 1.92
N SER A 53 5.04 -12.68 1.21
CA SER A 53 5.85 -11.46 1.39
C SER A 53 5.47 -10.69 2.66
N ASN A 54 4.38 -11.08 3.34
CA ASN A 54 4.02 -10.51 4.63
C ASN A 54 4.94 -11.09 5.72
N PRO A 55 5.80 -10.28 6.36
CA PRO A 55 6.71 -10.75 7.41
C PRO A 55 5.97 -11.34 8.63
N LYS A 56 4.65 -11.15 8.73
CA LYS A 56 3.78 -11.74 9.75
C LYS A 56 3.37 -13.21 9.47
N ASN A 57 3.47 -13.67 8.21
CA ASN A 57 3.26 -15.07 7.82
C ASN A 57 4.54 -15.89 7.81
N LYS A 58 5.70 -15.29 8.10
CA LYS A 58 6.90 -16.04 8.45
C LYS A 58 6.74 -16.55 9.89
N LYS A 59 6.03 -17.66 10.06
CA LYS A 59 6.18 -18.52 11.24
C LYS A 59 7.14 -19.65 10.87
#